data_AF-D2QDK3-F1
#
_entry.id   AF-D2QDK3-F1
#
_cell.length_a   1.000
_cell.length_b   1.000
_cell.length_c   1.000
_cell.angle_alpha   90.00
_cell.angle_beta   90.00
_cell.angle_gamma   90.00
#
_symmetry.space_group_name_H-M   'P 1'
#
loop_
_entity.id
_entity.type
_entity.pdbx_description
1 polymer ?
#
loop_
_entity_poly.entity_id
_entity_poly.type
_entity_poly.pdbx_seq_one_letter_code
_entity_poly.pdbx_strand_id
1 'polypeptide(L)' 'MKTLQLRKLVRWIHLLGAAAIGTYVYAPWHTLTWFTLLMQIMVIPSLSLTGLWLWKGHLLRRKTAARSLPFHP' A
#
# COMPACT_ATOMS: atom_id res chain seq x y z
N MET A 1 2.46 -0.95 20.54
CA MET A 1 1.04 -0.77 20.14
C MET A 1 0.84 0.11 18.90
N LYS A 2 1.61 1.21 18.69
CA LYS A 2 1.45 2.13 17.55
C LYS A 2 1.66 1.49 16.15
N THR A 3 2.60 0.55 16.02
CA THR A 3 2.95 -0.09 14.72
C THR A 3 1.89 -1.07 14.22
N LEU A 4 1.19 -1.76 15.13
CA LEU A 4 0.08 -2.66 14.78
C LEU A 4 -1.13 -1.88 14.24
N GLN A 5 -1.40 -0.71 14.80
CA GLN A 5 -2.47 0.18 14.33
C GLN A 5 -2.19 0.71 12.91
N LEU A 6 -0.95 1.12 12.62
CA LEU A 6 -0.55 1.58 11.28
C LEU A 6 -0.70 0.48 10.22
N ARG A 7 -0.29 -0.75 10.53
CA ARG A 7 -0.41 -1.88 9.59
C ARG A 7 -1.88 -2.21 9.29
N LYS A 8 -2.76 -2.09 10.30
CA LYS A 8 -4.21 -2.25 10.14
C LYS A 8 -4.82 -1.15 9.27
N LEU A 9 -4.41 0.10 9.47
CA LEU A 9 -4.83 1.24 8.65
C LEU A 9 -4.41 1.08 7.18
N VAL A 10 -3.13 0.77 6.93
CA VAL A 10 -2.61 0.55 5.56
C VAL A 10 -3.36 -0.59 4.87
N ARG A 11 -3.69 -1.66 5.60
CA ARG A 11 -4.51 -2.76 5.06
C ARG A 11 -5.90 -2.29 4.65
N TRP A 12 -6.59 -1.52 5.48
CA TRP A 12 -7.91 -1.00 5.14
C TRP A 12 -7.88 -0.05 3.94
N ILE A 13 -6.89 0.85 3.87
CA ILE A 13 -6.70 1.73 2.70
C ILE A 13 -6.47 0.89 1.43
N HIS A 14 -5.64 -0.16 1.52
CA HIS A 14 -5.37 -1.06 0.39
C HIS A 14 -6.63 -1.80 -0.06
N LEU A 15 -7.44 -2.30 0.88
CA LEU A 15 -8.71 -2.99 0.55
C LEU A 15 -9.73 -2.04 -0.09
N LEU A 16 -9.85 -0.80 0.40
CA LEU A 16 -10.72 0.21 -0.19
C LEU A 16 -10.26 0.60 -1.60
N GLY A 17 -8.96 0.76 -1.81
CA GLY A 17 -8.40 1.00 -3.14
C GLY A 17 -8.69 -0.17 -4.10
N ALA A 18 -8.55 -1.41 -3.64
CA ALA A 18 -8.82 -2.59 -4.46
C ALA A 18 -10.32 -2.68 -4.83
N ALA A 19 -11.22 -2.33 -3.90
CA ALA A 19 -12.64 -2.23 -4.18
C ALA A 19 -12.93 -1.15 -5.24
N ALA A 20 -12.24 0.00 -5.19
CA ALA A 20 -12.37 1.05 -6.18
C ALA A 20 -11.89 0.63 -7.58
N ILE A 21 -10.84 -0.21 -7.69
CA ILE A 21 -10.49 -0.85 -8.97
C ILE A 21 -11.61 -1.78 -9.42
N GLY A 22 -12.21 -2.56 -8.51
CA GLY A 22 -13.36 -3.40 -8.81
C GLY A 22 -14.51 -2.59 -9.43
N THR A 23 -14.86 -1.43 -8.86
CA THR A 23 -15.90 -0.57 -9.46
C THR A 23 -15.45 0.01 -10.80
N TYR A 24 -14.18 0.38 -10.97
CA TYR A 24 -13.67 0.83 -12.27
C TYR A 24 -13.83 -0.22 -13.38
N VAL A 25 -13.59 -1.50 -13.07
CA VAL A 25 -13.64 -2.61 -14.03
C VAL A 25 -15.08 -3.04 -14.31
N TYR A 26 -15.91 -3.14 -13.27
CA TYR A 26 -17.25 -3.73 -13.39
C TYR A 26 -18.38 -2.70 -13.55
N ALA A 27 -18.14 -1.43 -13.24
CA ALA A 27 -19.10 -0.35 -13.47
C ALA A 27 -18.71 0.47 -14.71
N PRO A 28 -19.63 1.25 -15.31
CA PRO A 28 -19.32 2.09 -16.48
C PRO A 28 -18.47 3.33 -16.12
N TRP A 29 -17.78 3.33 -14.99
CA TRP A 29 -17.00 4.48 -14.50
C TRP A 29 -15.73 4.74 -15.34
N HIS A 30 -15.27 3.75 -16.10
CA HIS A 30 -14.20 3.92 -17.08
C HIS A 30 -14.55 4.90 -18.22
N THR A 31 -15.85 5.19 -18.43
CA THR A 31 -16.30 6.18 -19.41
C THR A 31 -16.03 7.62 -18.95
N LEU A 32 -15.76 7.82 -17.66
CA LEU A 32 -15.44 9.13 -17.09
C LEU A 32 -13.93 9.35 -17.14
N THR A 33 -13.46 10.22 -18.03
CA THR A 33 -12.03 10.51 -18.24
C THR A 33 -11.30 10.90 -16.94
N TRP A 34 -11.94 11.73 -16.10
CA TRP A 34 -11.36 12.14 -14.81
C TRP A 34 -11.18 10.95 -13.85
N PHE A 35 -12.08 9.97 -13.90
CA PHE A 35 -12.03 8.79 -13.04
C PHE A 35 -10.95 7.82 -13.49
N THR A 36 -10.78 7.66 -14.81
CA THR A 36 -9.66 6.93 -15.40
C THR A 36 -8.30 7.54 -15.00
N LEU A 37 -8.18 8.87 -15.04
CA LEU A 37 -6.96 9.56 -14.59
C LEU A 37 -6.72 9.37 -13.09
N LEU A 38 -7.76 9.47 -12.26
CA LEU A 38 -7.69 9.19 -10.82
C LEU A 38 -7.16 7.77 -10.57
N MET A 39 -7.66 6.79 -11.32
CA MET A 39 -7.23 5.39 -11.19
C MET A 39 -5.75 5.22 -11.53
N GLN A 40 -5.31 5.78 -12.66
CA GLN A 40 -3.95 5.63 -13.17
C GLN A 40 -2.91 6.37 -12.33
N ILE A 41 -3.20 7.58 -11.88
CA ILE A 41 -2.21 8.47 -11.26
C ILE A 41 -2.22 8.34 -9.74
N MET A 42 -3.36 8.03 -9.12
CA MET A 42 -3.46 7.97 -7.66
C MET A 42 -3.71 6.56 -7.14
N VAL A 43 -4.76 5.89 -7.62
CA VAL A 43 -5.22 4.62 -7.02
C VAL A 43 -4.22 3.50 -7.27
N ILE A 44 -3.82 3.26 -8.52
CA ILE A 44 -2.89 2.18 -8.89
C ILE A 44 -1.51 2.37 -8.24
N PRO A 45 -0.87 3.56 -8.27
CA PRO A 45 0.41 3.76 -7.58
C PRO A 45 0.31 3.60 -6.07
N SER A 46 -0.73 4.15 -5.43
CA SER A 46 -0.95 4.02 -3.99
C SER A 46 -1.19 2.57 -3.58
N LEU A 47 -1.99 1.82 -4.34
CA LEU A 47 -2.21 0.38 -4.14
C LEU A 47 -0.93 -0.41 -4.27
N SER A 48 -0.11 -0.10 -5.28
CA SER A 48 1.18 -0.76 -5.49
C SER A 48 2.11 -0.54 -4.30
N LEU A 49 2.23 0.70 -3.82
CA LEU A 49 3.06 1.04 -2.66
C LEU A 49 2.56 0.37 -1.38
N THR A 50 1.26 0.46 -1.10
CA THR A 50 0.66 -0.15 0.08
C THR A 50 0.71 -1.68 0.03
N GLY A 51 0.53 -2.29 -1.14
CA GLY A 51 0.67 -3.73 -1.36
C GLY A 51 2.10 -4.21 -1.14
N LEU A 52 3.09 -3.51 -1.72
CA LEU A 52 4.52 -3.78 -1.49
C LEU A 52 4.90 -3.64 -0.02
N TRP A 53 4.39 -2.62 0.68
CA TRP A 53 4.62 -2.43 2.10
C TRP A 53 3.99 -3.53 2.95
N LEU A 54 2.77 -3.98 2.64
CA LEU A 54 2.12 -5.07 3.36
C LEU A 54 2.83 -6.40 3.14
N TRP A 55 3.29 -6.67 1.92
CA TRP A 55 4.02 -7.89 1.57
C TRP A 55 5.44 -7.90 2.17
N LYS A 56 6.26 -6.88 1.87
CA LYS A 56 7.69 -6.86 2.20
C LYS A 56 8.07 -5.98 3.40
N GLY A 57 7.12 -5.30 4.04
CA GLY A 57 7.39 -4.42 5.18
C GLY A 57 8.08 -5.12 6.37
N HIS A 58 7.88 -6.44 6.53
CA HIS A 58 8.61 -7.22 7.53
C HIS A 58 10.13 -7.32 7.22
N LEU A 59 10.51 -7.43 5.94
CA LEU A 59 11.91 -7.54 5.52
C LEU A 59 12.66 -6.22 5.69
N LEU A 60 12.00 -5.09 5.41
CA LEU A 60 12.55 -3.76 5.64
C LEU A 60 12.91 -3.54 7.12
N ARG A 61 12.07 -4.00 8.04
CA ARG A 61 12.33 -3.95 9.50
C ARG A 61 13.51 -4.81 9.93
N ARG A 62 13.79 -5.91 9.22
CA ARG A 62 14.90 -6.83 9.53
C ARG A 62 16.25 -6.24 9.10
N LYS A 63 16.30 -5.51 7.97
CA LYS A 63 17.53 -4.88 7.49
C LYS A 63 18.01 -3.72 8.39
N THR A 64 17.10 -3.01 9.05
CA THR A 64 17.47 -1.93 9.98
C THR A 64 17.97 -2.45 11.34
N ALA A 65 17.46 -3.61 11.80
CA ALA A 65 17.88 -4.21 13.08
C ALA A 65 19.28 -4.85 13.01
N ALA A 66 19.70 -5.36 11.86
CA ALA A 66 21.05 -5.91 11.68
C ALA A 66 22.15 -4.83 11.68
N ARG A 67 21.79 -3.55 11.55
CA ARG A 67 22.74 -2.43 11.50
C ARG A 67 23.09 -1.85 12.88
N SER A 68 22.45 -2.31 13.94
CA SER A 68 22.68 -1.85 15.32
C SER A 68 23.49 -2.84 16.17
N LEU A 69 24.28 -3.73 15.58
CA LEU A 69 25.26 -4.51 16.35
C LEU A 69 26.34 -3.55 16.86
N PRO A 70 26.49 -3.36 18.20
CA PRO A 70 27.59 -2.60 18.74
C PRO A 70 28.88 -3.37 18.46
N PHE A 71 29.82 -2.73 17.77
CA PHE A 71 31.19 -3.19 17.65
C PHE A 71 31.80 -3.16 19.06
N HIS A 72 31.88 -4.31 19.71
CA HIS A 72 32.69 -4.49 20.91
C HIS A 72 34.07 -5.03 20.47
N PRO A 73 35.16 -4.25 20.62
CA PRO A 73 36.52 -4.73 20.40
C PRO A 73 36.96 -5.74 21.47
#